data_AF-A0A2M9A6J9-F1
#
_entry.id   AF-A0A2M9A6J9-F1
#
_cell.length_a   1.000
_cell.length_b   1.000
_cell.length_c   1.000
_cell.angle_alpha   90.00
_cell.angle_beta   90.00
_cell.angle_gamma   90.00
#
_symmetry.space_group_name_H-M   'P 1'
#
loop_
_entity.id
_entity.type
_entity.pdbx_description
1 polymer ?
#
loop_
_entity_poly.entity_id
_entity_poly.type
_entity_poly.pdbx_seq_one_letter_code
_entity_poly.pdbx_strand_id
1 'polypeptide(L)' 'MMKILHKPASLSLTLLSSGFQTFKRRISQELMLRKGVNLEDCTDDEDLYTFYLRGEPENYVMDALCGCAVDEY' A
#
# COMPACT_ATOMS: atom_id res chain seq x y z
N MET A 1 4.56 28.96 36.85
CA MET A 1 3.34 28.27 36.36
C MET A 1 3.63 27.75 34.95
N MET A 2 3.96 26.47 34.79
CA MET A 2 4.29 25.89 33.48
C MET A 2 3.05 25.24 32.87
N LYS A 3 2.61 25.70 31.70
CA LYS A 3 1.57 25.03 30.90
C LYS A 3 2.27 24.07 29.94
N ILE A 4 2.17 22.78 30.22
CA ILE A 4 2.65 21.71 29.34
C ILE A 4 1.66 21.62 28.18
N LEU A 5 2.09 22.06 27.00
CA LEU A 5 1.34 21.95 25.76
C LEU A 5 1.46 20.50 25.24
N HIS A 6 0.38 19.73 25.35
CA HIS A 6 0.33 18.37 24.83
C HIS A 6 0.42 18.36 23.30
N LYS A 7 1.39 17.61 22.77
CA LYS A 7 1.71 17.41 21.35
C LYS A 7 0.54 16.82 20.54
N PRO A 8 0.20 17.34 19.36
CA PRO A 8 -0.77 16.73 18.44
C PRO A 8 -0.09 15.65 17.57
N ALA A 9 0.19 14.48 18.13
CA ALA A 9 0.82 13.37 17.39
C ALA A 9 -0.19 12.36 16.80
N SER A 10 -1.49 12.57 17.02
CA SER A 10 -2.52 11.56 16.70
C SER A 10 -3.09 11.67 15.27
N LEU A 11 -3.10 12.85 14.66
CA LEU A 11 -3.72 13.07 13.35
C LEU A 11 -2.90 12.47 12.18
N SER A 12 -1.58 12.40 12.31
CA SER A 12 -0.72 11.87 11.25
C SER A 12 -0.85 10.36 11.08
N LEU A 13 -1.10 9.63 12.18
CA LEU A 13 -1.18 8.15 12.13
C LEU A 13 -2.51 7.66 11.54
N THR A 14 -3.60 8.37 11.79
CA THR A 14 -4.95 8.04 11.28
C THR A 14 -5.14 8.40 9.81
N LEU A 15 -4.47 9.45 9.32
CA LEU A 15 -4.41 9.75 7.89
C LEU A 15 -3.53 8.75 7.13
N LEU A 16 -2.45 8.28 7.76
CA LEU A 16 -1.52 7.33 7.14
C LEU A 16 -2.16 5.94 7.00
N SER A 17 -2.92 5.50 8.00
CA SER A 17 -3.67 4.24 7.94
C SER A 17 -4.81 4.30 6.91
N SER A 18 -5.47 5.44 6.74
CA SER A 18 -6.50 5.58 5.69
C SER A 18 -5.90 5.68 4.28
N GLY A 19 -4.74 6.32 4.14
CA GLY A 19 -4.02 6.46 2.87
C GLY A 19 -3.51 5.11 2.34
N PHE A 20 -2.80 4.34 3.17
CA PHE A 20 -2.31 3.03 2.75
C PHE A 20 -3.45 2.05 2.43
N GLN A 21 -4.53 2.04 3.24
CA GLN A 21 -5.69 1.18 2.97
C GLN A 21 -6.41 1.57 1.67
N THR A 22 -6.46 2.86 1.34
CA THR A 22 -7.00 3.33 0.06
C THR A 22 -6.14 2.89 -1.12
N PHE A 23 -4.82 3.03 -0.99
CA PHE A 23 -3.85 2.57 -1.97
C PHE A 23 -3.96 1.04 -2.18
N LYS A 24 -3.91 0.25 -1.10
CA LYS A 24 -4.07 -1.21 -1.12
C LYS A 24 -5.35 -1.63 -1.85
N ARG A 25 -6.49 -0.99 -1.51
CA ARG A 25 -7.77 -1.28 -2.16
C ARG A 25 -7.73 -1.00 -3.66
N ARG A 26 -7.12 0.11 -4.07
CA ARG A 26 -7.05 0.46 -5.49
C ARG A 26 -6.17 -0.52 -6.27
N ILE A 27 -4.99 -0.86 -5.75
CA ILE A 27 -4.10 -1.86 -6.36
C ILE A 27 -4.81 -3.21 -6.46
N SER A 28 -5.51 -3.65 -5.41
CA SER A 28 -6.29 -4.89 -5.42
C SER A 28 -7.35 -4.91 -6.51
N GLN A 29 -8.13 -3.83 -6.66
CA GLN A 29 -9.14 -3.71 -7.70
C GLN A 29 -8.53 -3.74 -9.10
N GLU A 30 -7.48 -2.97 -9.34
CA GLU A 30 -6.85 -2.89 -10.65
C GLU A 30 -6.14 -4.21 -11.04
N LEU A 31 -5.49 -4.90 -10.09
CA LEU A 31 -4.92 -6.23 -10.32
C LEU A 31 -5.99 -7.24 -10.71
N MET A 32 -7.10 -7.27 -9.98
CA MET A 32 -8.20 -8.18 -10.27
C MET A 32 -8.83 -7.86 -11.63
N LEU A 33 -9.04 -6.57 -11.95
CA LEU A 33 -9.66 -6.15 -13.21
C LEU A 33 -8.76 -6.39 -14.43
N ARG A 34 -7.46 -6.13 -14.32
CA ARG A 34 -6.54 -6.18 -15.47
C ARG A 34 -5.91 -7.55 -15.66
N LYS A 35 -5.66 -8.27 -14.57
CA LYS A 35 -4.86 -9.50 -14.56
C LYS A 35 -5.60 -10.69 -13.94
N GLY A 36 -6.73 -10.47 -13.26
CA GLY A 36 -7.52 -11.55 -12.65
C GLY A 36 -6.86 -12.18 -11.42
N VAL A 37 -5.93 -11.46 -10.77
CA VAL A 37 -5.14 -11.96 -9.64
C VAL A 37 -5.52 -11.22 -8.36
N ASN A 38 -5.61 -11.94 -7.23
CA ASN A 38 -5.78 -11.29 -5.93
C ASN A 38 -4.45 -10.75 -5.43
N LEU A 39 -4.49 -9.53 -4.87
CA LEU A 39 -3.31 -8.89 -4.31
C LEU A 39 -2.64 -9.72 -3.20
N GLU A 40 -3.43 -10.40 -2.38
CA GLU A 40 -2.97 -11.25 -1.28
C GLU A 40 -2.20 -12.49 -1.76
N ASP A 41 -2.37 -12.89 -3.02
CA ASP A 41 -1.60 -13.99 -3.62
C ASP A 41 -0.22 -13.52 -4.14
N CYS A 42 0.02 -12.20 -4.24
CA CYS A 42 1.24 -11.63 -4.81
C CYS A 42 2.19 -11.01 -3.79
N THR A 43 1.69 -10.49 -2.67
CA THR A 43 2.50 -9.72 -1.72
C THR A 43 1.81 -9.56 -0.36
N ASP A 44 2.63 -9.36 0.67
CA ASP A 44 2.17 -8.99 1.99
C ASP A 44 2.07 -7.46 2.16
N ASP A 45 1.38 -7.03 3.22
CA ASP A 45 1.17 -5.61 3.51
C ASP A 45 2.47 -4.83 3.76
N GLU A 46 3.52 -5.47 4.28
CA GLU A 46 4.82 -4.79 4.53
C GLU A 46 5.54 -4.41 3.23
N ASP A 47 5.54 -5.31 2.25
CA ASP A 47 6.13 -5.07 0.93
C ASP A 47 5.33 -4.03 0.17
N LEU A 48 4.00 -4.16 0.18
CA LEU A 48 3.11 -3.19 -0.43
C LEU A 48 3.23 -1.79 0.21
N TYR A 49 3.44 -1.74 1.52
CA TYR A 49 3.64 -0.49 2.25
C TYR A 49 4.95 0.20 1.83
N THR A 50 5.98 -0.56 1.46
CA THR A 50 7.23 0.00 0.93
C THR A 50 7.00 0.74 -0.39
N PHE A 51 6.18 0.20 -1.29
CA PHE A 51 5.79 0.89 -2.53
C PHE A 51 5.00 2.17 -2.25
N TYR A 52 4.07 2.10 -1.30
CA TYR A 52 3.29 3.25 -0.86
C TYR A 52 4.17 4.37 -0.31
N LEU A 53 5.13 4.05 0.56
CA LEU A 53 6.07 5.03 1.14
C LEU A 53 6.97 5.68 0.10
N ARG A 54 7.33 4.95 -0.96
CA ARG A 54 8.12 5.46 -2.09
C ARG A 54 7.31 6.32 -3.04
N GLY A 55 5.97 6.30 -2.93
CA GLY A 55 5.08 7.03 -3.84
C GLY A 55 5.14 6.49 -5.27
N GLU A 56 5.42 5.19 -5.42
CA GLU A 56 5.52 4.56 -6.73
C GLU A 56 4.17 4.59 -7.46
N PRO A 57 4.18 4.76 -8.80
CA PRO A 57 2.94 4.84 -9.55
C PRO A 57 2.28 3.46 -9.63
N GLU A 58 0.94 3.43 -9.60
CA GLU A 58 0.14 2.21 -9.45
C GLU A 58 0.43 1.17 -10.53
N ASN A 59 0.66 1.60 -11.77
CA ASN A 59 1.03 0.72 -12.88
C ASN A 59 2.36 0.01 -12.65
N TYR A 60 3.37 0.73 -12.14
CA TYR A 60 4.65 0.15 -11.81
C TYR A 60 4.51 -0.89 -10.69
N VAL A 61 3.76 -0.56 -9.64
CA VAL A 61 3.51 -1.48 -8.53
C VAL A 61 2.83 -2.76 -9.03
N MET A 62 1.78 -2.65 -9.86
CA MET A 62 1.10 -3.82 -10.42
C MET A 62 1.98 -4.68 -11.34
N ASP A 63 2.92 -4.08 -12.06
CA ASP A 63 3.87 -4.85 -12.89
C ASP A 63 4.94 -5.52 -12.04
N ALA A 64 5.43 -4.84 -11.00
CA ALA A 64 6.36 -5.42 -10.03
C ALA A 64 5.74 -6.62 -9.28
N LEU A 65 4.47 -6.51 -8.86
CA LEU A 65 3.75 -7.58 -8.17
C LEU A 65 3.50 -8.80 -9.07
N CYS A 66 3.24 -8.59 -10.36
CA CYS A 66 3.04 -9.70 -11.29
C CYS A 66 4.34 -10.32 -11.78
N GLY A 67 5.48 -9.64 -11.66
CA GLY A 67 6.79 -10.25 -11.91
C GLY A 67 7.09 -11.42 -10.97
N CYS A 68 6.52 -11.43 -9.76
CA CYS A 68 6.67 -12.53 -8.81
C CYS A 68 5.80 -13.76 -9.11
N ALA A 69 4.77 -13.65 -9.95
CA ALA A 69 3.78 -14.71 -10.17
C ALA A 69 4.10 -15.62 -11.38
N VAL A 70 5.20 -15.40 -12.10
CA VAL A 70 5.48 -16.07 -13.40
C VAL A 70 6.77 -16.91 -13.43
N ASP A 71 7.40 -17.21 -12.29
CA ASP A 71 8.60 -18.06 -12.23
C ASP A 71 8.29 -19.54 -11.92
N GLU A 72 7.19 -20.07 -12.45
CA GLU A 72 6.98 -21.53 -12.55
C GLU A 72 6.79 -21.93 -14.02
N TYR A 73 7.91 -22.20 -14.70
CA TYR A 73 7.98 -23.01 -15.92
C TYR A 73 9.15 -24.01 -15.82
#